data_AF-A0A954GB33-F1
#
_entry.id   AF-A0A954GB33-F1
#
_cell.length_a   1.000
_cell.length_b   1.000
_cell.length_c   1.000
_cell.angle_alpha   90.00
_cell.angle_beta   90.00
_cell.angle_gamma   90.00
#
_symmetry.space_group_name_H-M   'P 1'
#
loop_
_entity.id
_entity.type
_entity.pdbx_description
1 polymer ?
#
loop_
_entity_poly.entity_id
_entity_poly.type
_entity_poly.pdbx_seq_one_letter_code
_entity_poly.pdbx_strand_id
1 'polypeptide(L)'
;MTKHLYKMLSLLAILAALFAPQPASAAETLDDAVTNIANRIEAYLKEKNQLQINIRDFNGPPNSSSGRKIKNLLEEELKKRTIEIAPFSNWEVRGDFEVSTEGRFATVVLITRLVNNQGAEVADFRQRVRDSIDDLGDVLSIAQPSGFDGESATVETSVTTETPGTSPPAGDPAGTTQPAASPDDPAGESNAAQAGNTQPATPPAQTTPPAQNPPVAQNTTPTQTTPPTQPGSGQSPPPAGGTPPAVGGTPPAVAGGTPPGTPGVPGGSVAQGGTVSGVPSTQERDQRLIDSLNNPGFFSVNETTIAASSSSPYHVQVKVLRAGSSDYETLGIREVGNGLAFCDLKEGDRYSIIVTNTAPHDVGVELMIDGINSLHLSEVPGFAETGKWLIRGTNANGGVPYSARIDGWYRNPEQVYEFQVTSEPDAVATALGFPAKIGTITATFYGAWKEGEPVHPLEAQLAAQLGAARGLGTGQGAVIGSRSEISRRIFGTHPLASVSIRYVNPDPPVDLPIEAAN
;
A
#
# COMPACT_ATOMS: atom_id res chain seq x y z
N MET A 1 -38.53 -36.88 32.69
CA MET A 1 -38.14 -36.27 31.40
C MET A 1 -38.20 -34.73 31.41
N THR A 2 -39.30 -34.10 31.84
CA THR A 2 -39.52 -32.63 31.78
C THR A 2 -38.36 -31.71 32.23
N LYS A 3 -37.59 -32.06 33.27
CA LYS A 3 -36.51 -31.19 33.80
C LYS A 3 -35.33 -30.95 32.84
N HIS A 4 -35.09 -31.81 31.85
CA HIS A 4 -34.01 -31.57 30.86
C HIS A 4 -34.44 -30.63 29.73
N LEU A 5 -35.73 -30.64 29.37
CA LEU A 5 -36.25 -29.83 28.26
C LEU A 5 -36.07 -28.33 28.53
N TYR A 6 -36.36 -27.87 29.76
CA TYR A 6 -36.14 -26.49 30.18
C TYR A 6 -34.68 -26.05 30.09
N LYS A 7 -33.71 -26.91 30.47
CA LYS A 7 -32.28 -26.57 30.34
C LYS A 7 -31.84 -26.44 28.88
N MET A 8 -32.38 -27.26 27.98
CA MET A 8 -32.09 -27.15 26.55
C MET A 8 -32.70 -25.87 25.95
N LEU A 9 -33.91 -25.49 26.39
CA LEU A 9 -34.57 -24.25 25.95
C LEU A 9 -33.78 -23.00 26.37
N SER A 10 -33.24 -22.97 27.60
CA SER A 10 -32.36 -21.88 28.06
C SER A 10 -31.08 -21.78 27.24
N LEU A 11 -30.47 -22.91 26.85
CA LEU A 11 -29.25 -22.91 26.05
C LEU A 11 -29.52 -22.40 24.62
N LEU A 12 -30.65 -22.79 24.03
CA LEU A 12 -31.05 -22.37 22.69
C LEU A 12 -31.34 -20.87 22.61
N ALA A 13 -31.96 -20.29 23.66
CA ALA A 13 -32.20 -18.84 23.75
C ALA A 13 -30.91 -18.01 23.83
N ILE A 14 -29.88 -18.51 24.54
CA ILE A 14 -28.56 -17.87 24.59
C ILE A 14 -27.84 -17.98 23.24
N LEU A 15 -27.94 -19.14 22.57
CA LEU A 15 -27.33 -19.32 21.25
C LEU A 15 -27.99 -18.44 20.18
N ALA A 16 -29.32 -18.25 20.22
CA ALA A 16 -30.03 -17.37 19.31
C ALA A 16 -29.63 -15.89 19.45
N ALA A 17 -29.26 -15.43 20.66
CA ALA A 17 -28.79 -14.07 20.90
C ALA A 17 -27.43 -13.76 20.25
N LEU A 18 -26.62 -14.79 19.94
CA LEU A 18 -25.31 -14.64 19.27
C LEU A 18 -25.41 -14.51 17.74
N PHE A 19 -26.59 -14.77 17.16
CA PHE A 19 -26.87 -14.63 15.73
C PHE A 19 -27.87 -13.50 15.42
N ALA A 20 -28.10 -12.59 16.37
CA ALA A 20 -28.78 -11.33 16.07
C ALA A 20 -27.93 -10.53 15.07
N PRO A 21 -28.47 -10.05 13.93
CA PRO A 21 -27.71 -9.25 12.99
C PRO A 21 -27.25 -7.99 13.70
N GLN A 22 -25.93 -7.75 13.75
CA GLN A 22 -25.44 -6.49 14.28
C GLN A 22 -25.92 -5.35 13.37
N PRO A 23 -26.40 -4.24 13.94
CA PRO A 23 -26.85 -3.11 13.13
C PRO A 23 -25.68 -2.64 12.28
N ALA A 24 -25.91 -2.51 10.97
CA ALA A 24 -24.88 -1.99 10.07
C ALA A 24 -24.45 -0.61 10.56
N SER A 25 -23.19 -0.49 10.99
CA SER A 25 -22.68 0.75 11.59
C SER A 25 -22.92 1.91 10.62
N ALA A 26 -23.71 2.88 11.08
CA ALA A 26 -23.84 4.16 10.39
C ALA A 26 -22.46 4.81 10.26
N ALA A 27 -22.33 5.80 9.37
CA ALA A 27 -21.12 6.61 9.28
C ALA A 27 -20.85 7.24 10.66
N GLU A 28 -19.77 6.82 11.32
CA GLU A 28 -19.43 7.27 12.67
C GLU A 28 -19.06 8.76 12.61
N THR A 29 -19.90 9.60 13.21
CA THR A 29 -19.70 11.06 13.22
C THR A 29 -18.52 11.44 14.12
N LEU A 30 -18.09 12.71 14.05
CA LEU A 30 -17.04 13.18 14.96
C LEU A 30 -17.44 13.08 16.45
N ASP A 31 -18.72 13.33 16.76
CA ASP A 31 -19.22 13.24 18.13
C ASP A 31 -19.32 11.78 18.60
N ASP A 32 -19.69 10.83 17.73
CA ASP A 32 -19.65 9.40 18.03
C ASP A 32 -18.22 8.92 18.31
N ALA A 33 -17.25 9.33 17.48
CA ALA A 33 -15.85 8.95 17.65
C ALA A 33 -15.24 9.51 18.95
N VAL A 34 -15.55 10.77 19.30
CA VAL A 34 -15.17 11.36 20.59
C VAL A 34 -15.84 10.64 21.76
N THR A 35 -17.13 10.30 21.64
CA THR A 35 -17.88 9.51 22.62
C THR A 35 -17.27 8.12 22.81
N ASN A 36 -16.81 7.48 21.74
CA ASN A 36 -16.15 6.17 21.76
C ASN A 36 -14.73 6.21 22.33
N ILE A 37 -14.01 7.32 22.17
CA ILE A 37 -12.74 7.57 22.86
C ILE A 37 -12.99 7.83 24.35
N ALA A 38 -14.02 8.60 24.71
CA ALA A 38 -14.40 8.84 26.10
C ALA A 38 -14.83 7.55 26.83
N ASN A 39 -15.62 6.68 26.17
CA ASN A 39 -15.96 5.32 26.65
C ASN A 39 -14.69 4.52 27.03
N ARG A 40 -13.65 4.54 26.18
CA ARG A 40 -12.40 3.78 26.38
C ARG A 40 -11.53 4.37 27.49
N ILE A 41 -11.42 5.70 27.56
CA ILE A 41 -10.71 6.41 28.64
C ILE A 41 -11.39 6.13 29.99
N GLU A 42 -12.72 6.20 30.05
CA GLU A 42 -13.51 5.91 31.25
C GLU A 42 -13.26 4.49 31.77
N ALA A 43 -13.31 3.48 30.88
CA ALA A 43 -13.05 2.10 31.24
C ALA A 43 -11.63 1.91 31.82
N TYR A 44 -10.62 2.49 31.16
CA TYR A 44 -9.22 2.42 31.61
C TYR A 44 -9.02 3.09 32.98
N LEU A 45 -9.52 4.31 33.16
CA LEU A 45 -9.40 5.05 34.42
C LEU A 45 -10.08 4.32 35.59
N LYS A 46 -11.27 3.75 35.35
CA LYS A 46 -11.98 2.91 36.34
C LYS A 46 -11.17 1.68 36.73
N GLU A 47 -10.57 0.97 35.77
CA GLU A 47 -9.69 -0.18 36.04
C GLU A 47 -8.50 0.22 36.94
N LYS A 48 -7.89 1.39 36.70
CA LYS A 48 -6.78 1.90 37.53
C LYS A 48 -7.22 2.56 38.85
N ASN A 49 -8.52 2.58 39.16
CA ASN A 49 -9.10 3.26 40.33
C ASN A 49 -8.76 4.77 40.36
N GLN A 50 -8.99 5.45 39.24
CA GLN A 50 -8.69 6.87 39.05
C GLN A 50 -9.90 7.56 38.41
N LEU A 51 -10.17 8.81 38.81
CA LEU A 51 -11.31 9.61 38.33
C LEU A 51 -10.90 11.02 37.87
N GLN A 52 -9.60 11.33 37.85
CA GLN A 52 -9.04 12.63 37.49
C GLN A 52 -8.12 12.50 36.28
N ILE A 53 -8.30 13.40 35.29
CA ILE A 53 -7.47 13.42 34.08
C ILE A 53 -7.26 14.85 33.55
N ASN A 54 -6.12 15.09 32.91
CA ASN A 54 -5.76 16.35 32.25
C ASN A 54 -5.93 16.16 30.75
N ILE A 55 -6.36 17.19 30.02
CA ILE A 55 -6.51 17.11 28.55
C ILE A 55 -5.65 18.20 27.90
N ARG A 56 -4.65 17.78 27.14
CA ARG A 56 -3.82 18.66 26.32
C ARG A 56 -4.55 19.03 25.03
N ASP A 57 -3.98 19.97 24.31
CA ASP A 57 -4.51 20.39 23.02
C ASP A 57 -4.21 19.32 21.97
N PHE A 58 -5.15 19.11 21.05
CA PHE A 58 -4.99 18.15 19.96
C PHE A 58 -4.28 18.83 18.78
N ASN A 59 -3.14 18.28 18.35
CA ASN A 59 -2.41 18.81 17.19
C ASN A 59 -3.07 18.34 15.88
N GLY A 60 -2.88 19.05 14.78
CA GLY A 60 -3.39 18.64 13.47
C GLY A 60 -2.84 19.49 12.34
N PRO A 61 -3.53 19.56 11.19
CA PRO A 61 -3.09 20.38 10.05
C PRO A 61 -2.87 21.85 10.45
N PRO A 62 -1.84 22.52 9.91
CA PRO A 62 -1.57 23.92 10.23
C PRO A 62 -2.80 24.80 9.94
N ASN A 63 -2.97 25.84 10.75
CA ASN A 63 -4.12 26.76 10.78
C ASN A 63 -5.47 26.16 11.24
N SER A 64 -5.64 24.84 11.33
CA SER A 64 -6.89 24.24 11.81
C SER A 64 -7.11 24.51 13.31
N SER A 65 -8.26 25.11 13.67
CA SER A 65 -8.67 25.21 15.09
C SER A 65 -9.43 23.98 15.60
N SER A 66 -9.61 22.96 14.77
CA SER A 66 -10.47 21.80 15.05
C SER A 66 -10.00 20.98 16.24
N GLY A 67 -8.70 20.98 16.53
CA GLY A 67 -8.14 20.37 17.75
C GLY A 67 -8.68 20.97 19.05
N ARG A 68 -9.09 22.25 19.05
CA ARG A 68 -9.79 22.87 20.18
C ARG A 68 -11.25 22.41 20.27
N LYS A 69 -11.94 22.21 19.15
CA LYS A 69 -13.31 21.65 19.14
C LYS A 69 -13.29 20.21 19.66
N ILE A 70 -12.38 19.37 19.14
CA ILE A 70 -12.18 17.98 19.57
C ILE A 70 -11.86 17.90 21.07
N LYS A 71 -10.94 18.75 21.57
CA LYS A 71 -10.64 18.86 23.01
C LYS A 71 -11.89 19.18 23.83
N ASN A 72 -12.65 20.20 23.45
CA ASN A 72 -13.83 20.63 24.19
C ASN A 72 -14.90 19.53 24.22
N LEU A 73 -15.17 18.88 23.10
CA LEU A 73 -16.11 17.75 23.01
C LEU A 73 -15.67 16.59 23.92
N LEU A 74 -14.39 16.25 23.93
CA LEU A 74 -13.86 15.18 24.78
C LEU A 74 -13.89 15.56 26.28
N GLU A 75 -13.61 16.82 26.62
CA GLU A 75 -13.80 17.34 27.97
C GLU A 75 -15.28 17.25 28.41
N GLU A 76 -16.23 17.58 27.53
CA GLU A 76 -17.66 17.49 27.84
C GLU A 76 -18.14 16.04 28.01
N GLU A 77 -17.74 15.13 27.12
CA GLU A 77 -18.05 13.70 27.25
C GLU A 77 -17.50 13.09 28.54
N LEU A 78 -16.25 13.37 28.90
CA LEU A 78 -15.65 12.87 30.13
C LEU A 78 -16.32 13.48 31.38
N LYS A 79 -16.74 14.75 31.35
CA LYS A 79 -17.53 15.38 32.43
C LYS A 79 -18.89 14.71 32.60
N LYS A 80 -19.61 14.38 31.51
CA LYS A 80 -20.88 13.60 31.57
C LYS A 80 -20.69 12.24 32.25
N ARG A 81 -19.48 11.67 32.21
CA ARG A 81 -19.10 10.36 32.77
C ARG A 81 -18.59 10.42 34.22
N THR A 82 -18.72 11.58 34.87
CA THR A 82 -18.21 11.83 36.24
C THR A 82 -16.68 11.68 36.34
N ILE A 83 -15.96 12.02 35.27
CA ILE A 83 -14.50 12.14 35.28
C ILE A 83 -14.15 13.62 35.44
N GLU A 84 -13.34 13.90 36.46
CA GLU A 84 -12.93 15.26 36.82
C GLU A 84 -11.74 15.69 35.93
N ILE A 85 -11.91 16.81 35.23
CA ILE A 85 -10.83 17.39 34.41
C ILE A 85 -9.94 18.27 35.29
N ALA A 86 -8.77 17.75 35.66
CA ALA A 86 -7.87 18.34 36.65
C ALA A 86 -6.48 18.64 36.03
N PRO A 87 -6.00 19.91 36.01
CA PRO A 87 -4.72 20.27 35.36
C PRO A 87 -3.45 19.59 35.92
N PHE A 88 -3.54 18.92 37.08
CA PHE A 88 -2.42 18.30 37.80
C PHE A 88 -2.68 16.83 38.15
N SER A 89 -3.56 16.14 37.42
CA SER A 89 -3.81 14.70 37.57
C SER A 89 -2.61 13.84 37.21
N ASN A 90 -2.59 12.59 37.72
CA ASN A 90 -1.58 11.59 37.36
C ASN A 90 -1.73 11.02 35.93
N TRP A 91 -2.77 11.44 35.20
CA TRP A 91 -3.09 11.01 33.85
C TRP A 91 -3.30 12.21 32.93
N GLU A 92 -2.83 12.09 31.71
CA GLU A 92 -2.89 13.14 30.69
C GLU A 92 -3.33 12.54 29.35
N VAL A 93 -4.42 13.04 28.78
CA VAL A 93 -4.79 12.82 27.38
C VAL A 93 -3.97 13.75 26.51
N ARG A 94 -3.35 13.17 25.48
CA ARG A 94 -2.83 13.90 24.32
C ARG A 94 -3.55 13.38 23.08
N GLY A 95 -3.47 14.13 21.99
CA GLY A 95 -3.84 13.56 20.70
C GLY A 95 -3.38 14.40 19.52
N ASP A 96 -3.48 13.75 18.37
CA ASP A 96 -3.23 14.32 17.05
C ASP A 96 -4.43 13.95 16.16
N PHE A 97 -4.80 14.80 15.21
CA PHE A 97 -5.82 14.49 14.22
C PHE A 97 -5.30 14.79 12.81
N GLU A 98 -5.58 13.86 11.89
CA GLU A 98 -5.30 14.02 10.45
C GLU A 98 -6.63 14.26 9.74
N VAL A 99 -6.64 15.15 8.75
CA VAL A 99 -7.81 15.39 7.90
C VAL A 99 -7.41 15.16 6.45
N SER A 100 -8.02 14.17 5.81
CA SER A 100 -7.93 13.99 4.36
C SER A 100 -9.25 14.37 3.71
N THR A 101 -9.19 15.23 2.70
CA THR A 101 -10.33 15.65 1.85
C THR A 101 -10.34 14.89 0.52
N GLU A 102 -9.80 13.67 0.49
CA GLU A 102 -9.79 12.80 -0.69
C GLU A 102 -11.21 12.30 -1.05
N GLY A 103 -11.84 13.04 -1.97
CA GLY A 103 -13.16 12.73 -2.55
C GLY A 103 -14.30 13.53 -1.95
N ARG A 104 -15.52 12.97 -1.97
CA ARG A 104 -16.75 13.68 -1.55
C ARG A 104 -16.99 13.72 -0.03
N PHE A 105 -16.12 13.07 0.75
CA PHE A 105 -16.25 12.93 2.20
C PHE A 105 -14.90 13.25 2.83
N ALA A 106 -14.88 14.11 3.84
CA ALA A 106 -13.67 14.29 4.61
C ALA A 106 -13.51 13.13 5.59
N THR A 107 -12.30 12.58 5.64
CA THR A 107 -11.92 11.52 6.57
C THR A 107 -11.07 12.14 7.67
N VAL A 108 -11.60 12.17 8.90
CA VAL A 108 -10.86 12.64 10.08
C VAL A 108 -10.35 11.42 10.85
N VAL A 109 -9.03 11.27 10.93
CA VAL A 109 -8.39 10.23 11.73
C VAL A 109 -7.96 10.86 13.05
N LEU A 110 -8.59 10.43 14.14
CA LEU A 110 -8.33 10.94 15.49
C LEU A 110 -7.47 9.93 16.25
N ILE A 111 -6.28 10.36 16.68
CA ILE A 111 -5.31 9.55 17.42
C ILE A 111 -5.20 10.14 18.82
N THR A 112 -5.64 9.40 19.83
CA THR A 112 -5.61 9.82 21.24
C THR A 112 -4.67 8.93 22.03
N ARG A 113 -3.79 9.49 22.85
CA ARG A 113 -2.83 8.75 23.67
C ARG A 113 -3.02 9.09 25.14
N LEU A 114 -3.08 8.07 25.99
CA LEU A 114 -3.17 8.21 27.44
C LEU A 114 -1.76 8.09 28.03
N VAL A 115 -1.34 9.13 28.75
CA VAL A 115 0.01 9.28 29.31
C VAL A 115 -0.06 9.31 30.84
N ASN A 116 0.86 8.65 31.51
CA ASN A 116 0.97 8.67 32.98
C ASN A 116 1.84 9.84 33.49
N ASN A 117 1.92 9.99 34.82
CA ASN A 117 2.74 11.02 35.48
C ASN A 117 4.26 10.89 35.30
N GLN A 118 4.75 9.79 34.71
CA GLN A 118 6.15 9.60 34.31
C GLN A 118 6.40 10.04 32.85
N GLY A 119 5.36 10.46 32.13
CA GLY A 119 5.43 10.78 30.70
C GLY A 119 5.38 9.55 29.78
N ALA A 120 5.13 8.35 30.33
CA ALA A 120 5.01 7.12 29.55
C ALA A 120 3.58 6.95 29.01
N GLU A 121 3.47 6.61 27.74
CA GLU A 121 2.20 6.29 27.09
C GLU A 121 1.77 4.87 27.49
N VAL A 122 0.52 4.70 27.92
CA VAL A 122 0.01 3.44 28.51
C VAL A 122 -1.12 2.79 27.72
N ALA A 123 -1.74 3.55 26.81
CA ALA A 123 -2.80 3.14 25.91
C ALA A 123 -2.96 4.18 24.80
N ASP A 124 -3.29 3.72 23.59
CA ASP A 124 -3.68 4.57 22.47
C ASP A 124 -5.09 4.18 21.96
N PHE A 125 -5.78 5.17 21.41
CA PHE A 125 -7.12 5.03 20.85
C PHE A 125 -7.16 5.76 19.51
N ARG A 126 -7.31 5.00 18.42
CA ARG A 126 -7.45 5.54 17.06
C ARG A 126 -8.87 5.32 16.56
N GLN A 127 -9.55 6.39 16.15
CA GLN A 127 -10.82 6.33 15.41
C GLN A 127 -10.66 6.97 14.03
N ARG A 128 -11.51 6.56 13.07
CA ARG A 128 -11.59 7.14 11.73
C ARG A 128 -13.04 7.50 11.43
N VAL A 129 -13.34 8.78 11.61
CA VAL A 129 -14.57 9.42 11.18
C VAL A 129 -14.55 9.54 9.66
N ARG A 130 -15.68 9.27 9.01
CA ARG A 130 -15.87 9.58 7.59
C ARG A 130 -17.24 10.22 7.42
N ASP A 131 -17.24 11.51 7.18
CA ASP A 131 -18.42 12.35 7.30
C ASP A 131 -18.54 13.27 6.07
N SER A 132 -19.69 13.92 5.90
CA SER A 132 -19.87 14.84 4.79
C SER A 132 -19.00 16.11 4.98
N ILE A 133 -18.64 16.75 3.87
CA ILE A 133 -17.88 18.02 3.92
C ILE A 133 -18.74 19.15 4.51
N ASP A 134 -20.07 19.05 4.37
CA ASP A 134 -21.02 20.04 4.88
C ASP A 134 -21.21 19.90 6.41
N ASP A 135 -21.33 18.67 6.91
CA ASP A 135 -21.45 18.37 8.36
C ASP A 135 -20.13 18.63 9.10
N LEU A 136 -18.99 18.38 8.45
CA LEU A 136 -17.66 18.84 8.90
C LEU A 136 -17.37 20.32 8.58
N GLY A 137 -18.38 21.14 8.26
CA GLY A 137 -18.21 22.56 7.96
C GLY A 137 -17.39 23.31 9.02
N ASP A 138 -17.73 23.15 10.30
CA ASP A 138 -16.98 23.70 11.46
C ASP A 138 -15.51 23.23 11.55
N VAL A 139 -15.20 22.07 10.98
CA VAL A 139 -13.89 21.40 11.07
C VAL A 139 -13.02 21.71 9.85
N LEU A 140 -13.65 22.05 8.72
CA LEU A 140 -13.03 22.25 7.40
C LEU A 140 -12.97 23.72 6.96
N SER A 141 -13.84 24.60 7.47
CA SER A 141 -13.89 26.03 7.11
C SER A 141 -12.64 26.84 7.48
N ILE A 142 -11.66 26.21 8.12
CA ILE A 142 -10.37 26.76 8.55
C ILE A 142 -9.19 25.98 7.91
N ALA A 143 -9.47 24.91 7.17
CA ALA A 143 -8.48 24.13 6.42
C ALA A 143 -8.32 24.59 4.96
N GLN A 144 -9.20 25.47 4.46
CA GLN A 144 -9.04 26.08 3.14
C GLN A 144 -7.99 27.21 3.18
N PRO A 145 -7.05 27.26 2.21
CA PRO A 145 -6.04 28.32 2.17
C PRO A 145 -6.70 29.67 1.86
N SER A 146 -6.49 30.65 2.73
CA SER A 146 -7.07 31.99 2.62
C SER A 146 -6.38 32.82 1.53
N GLY A 147 -7.08 33.06 0.41
CA GLY A 147 -6.79 34.12 -0.55
C GLY A 147 -5.53 33.94 -1.41
N PHE A 148 -5.70 33.49 -2.66
CA PHE A 148 -4.71 33.69 -3.72
C PHE A 148 -5.11 34.92 -4.55
N ASP A 149 -4.82 36.11 -4.04
CA ASP A 149 -4.98 37.36 -4.79
C ASP A 149 -3.85 37.46 -5.82
N GLY A 150 -4.20 37.57 -7.10
CA GLY A 150 -3.25 37.40 -8.19
C GLY A 150 -2.56 38.68 -8.67
N GLU A 151 -1.24 38.63 -8.85
CA GLU A 151 -0.52 39.47 -9.82
C GLU A 151 -0.08 38.62 -11.02
N SER A 152 -0.17 39.19 -12.23
CA SER A 152 0.14 38.51 -13.49
C SER A 152 1.27 39.20 -14.24
N ALA A 153 2.34 38.48 -14.53
CA ALA A 153 3.44 38.97 -15.37
C ALA A 153 3.14 38.71 -16.85
N THR A 154 2.75 39.74 -17.60
CA THR A 154 2.69 39.70 -19.07
C THR A 154 4.08 39.82 -19.68
N VAL A 155 4.41 38.93 -20.62
CA VAL A 155 5.61 39.02 -21.46
C VAL A 155 5.18 39.36 -22.89
N GLU A 156 5.57 40.53 -23.37
CA GLU A 156 5.32 40.92 -24.77
C GLU A 156 6.21 40.13 -25.73
N THR A 157 5.66 39.77 -26.90
CA THR A 157 6.39 39.07 -27.96
C THR A 157 6.67 40.03 -29.12
N SER A 158 7.92 40.45 -29.28
CA SER A 158 8.38 41.26 -30.42
C SER A 158 9.20 40.41 -31.40
N VAL A 159 8.61 40.07 -32.56
CA VAL A 159 9.29 39.38 -33.66
C VAL A 159 9.84 40.40 -34.64
N THR A 160 11.10 40.28 -35.05
CA THR A 160 11.61 40.89 -36.29
C THR A 160 12.70 40.02 -36.90
N THR A 161 12.56 39.70 -38.19
CA THR A 161 13.53 38.97 -39.01
C THR A 161 14.39 39.93 -39.82
N GLU A 162 15.68 39.62 -40.03
CA GLU A 162 16.32 39.49 -41.36
C GLU A 162 17.84 39.22 -41.27
N THR A 163 18.44 38.92 -42.42
CA THR A 163 19.85 38.59 -42.71
C THR A 163 20.31 39.47 -43.90
N PRO A 164 21.59 39.55 -44.37
CA PRO A 164 22.82 38.87 -43.92
C PRO A 164 24.13 39.71 -43.86
N GLY A 165 25.21 39.13 -43.32
CA GLY A 165 26.51 39.09 -44.03
C GLY A 165 27.78 39.74 -43.41
N THR A 166 28.92 39.16 -43.80
CA THR A 166 30.31 39.71 -43.80
C THR A 166 31.20 39.53 -42.54
N SER A 167 32.48 39.19 -42.78
CA SER A 167 33.64 39.12 -41.85
C SER A 167 34.88 39.70 -42.56
N PRO A 168 36.13 39.73 -42.03
CA PRO A 168 36.69 39.58 -40.66
C PRO A 168 37.56 40.85 -40.34
N PRO A 169 38.78 40.89 -39.71
CA PRO A 169 39.54 39.96 -38.84
C PRO A 169 40.26 40.59 -37.59
N ALA A 170 41.04 39.72 -36.90
CA ALA A 170 42.31 39.96 -36.17
C ALA A 170 42.30 40.30 -34.65
N GLY A 171 43.21 39.67 -33.87
CA GLY A 171 43.47 40.02 -32.46
C GLY A 171 44.04 38.92 -31.53
N ASP A 172 45.16 38.27 -31.87
CA ASP A 172 45.98 37.41 -30.96
C ASP A 172 47.07 38.27 -30.26
N PRO A 173 47.82 37.81 -29.21
CA PRO A 173 47.68 36.58 -28.42
C PRO A 173 47.72 36.80 -26.88
N ALA A 174 47.62 35.71 -26.09
CA ALA A 174 47.88 35.70 -24.64
C ALA A 174 49.16 34.90 -24.29
N GLY A 175 49.91 35.33 -23.26
CA GLY A 175 51.19 34.74 -22.85
C GLY A 175 51.32 34.52 -21.33
N THR A 176 51.92 33.40 -20.95
CA THR A 176 52.03 32.89 -19.57
C THR A 176 53.26 33.40 -18.81
N THR A 177 53.16 33.67 -17.49
CA THR A 177 54.12 33.14 -16.48
C THR A 177 53.71 33.38 -15.01
N GLN A 178 54.20 32.47 -14.16
CA GLN A 178 54.34 32.52 -12.68
C GLN A 178 55.86 32.64 -12.37
N PRO A 179 56.38 32.59 -11.12
CA PRO A 179 55.84 32.88 -9.77
C PRO A 179 56.77 33.83 -8.95
N ALA A 180 56.54 34.06 -7.64
CA ALA A 180 57.50 33.78 -6.53
C ALA A 180 57.26 34.54 -5.19
N ALA A 181 57.47 33.81 -4.08
CA ALA A 181 58.08 34.20 -2.78
C ALA A 181 57.52 35.30 -1.84
N SER A 182 57.66 35.02 -0.53
CA SER A 182 57.48 35.85 0.68
C SER A 182 58.73 36.76 0.96
N PRO A 183 58.93 37.50 2.10
CA PRO A 183 58.47 37.24 3.49
C PRO A 183 58.11 38.48 4.38
N ASP A 184 58.06 38.21 5.69
CA ASP A 184 58.26 39.08 6.88
C ASP A 184 57.08 39.77 7.61
N ASP A 185 57.32 39.93 8.92
CA ASP A 185 56.49 40.28 10.09
C ASP A 185 56.98 41.67 10.63
N PRO A 186 56.62 42.25 11.81
CA PRO A 186 55.68 41.84 12.86
C PRO A 186 54.82 42.99 13.49
N ALA A 187 54.23 42.69 14.66
CA ALA A 187 53.67 43.57 15.71
C ALA A 187 52.20 44.05 15.55
N GLY A 188 51.41 44.18 16.64
CA GLY A 188 51.69 43.79 18.03
C GLY A 188 50.61 44.25 19.04
N GLU A 189 50.67 43.72 20.27
CA GLU A 189 49.92 44.16 21.48
C GLU A 189 48.37 44.07 21.47
N SER A 190 47.65 44.06 22.59
CA SER A 190 47.87 43.39 23.90
C SER A 190 46.56 43.37 24.72
N ASN A 191 46.30 42.31 25.52
CA ASN A 191 45.81 42.41 26.92
C ASN A 191 45.55 41.03 27.59
N ALA A 192 45.58 41.02 28.93
CA ALA A 192 45.12 39.93 29.81
C ALA A 192 43.67 40.24 30.29
N ALA A 193 42.96 39.46 31.11
CA ALA A 193 43.22 38.22 31.87
C ALA A 193 41.91 37.35 31.82
N GLN A 194 41.61 36.32 32.61
CA GLN A 194 42.14 35.78 33.88
C GLN A 194 41.77 34.27 34.00
N ALA A 195 42.39 33.52 34.90
CA ALA A 195 42.23 32.07 34.99
C ALA A 195 40.89 31.61 35.61
N GLY A 196 40.33 30.53 35.05
CA GLY A 196 39.26 29.72 35.65
C GLY A 196 39.58 28.23 35.50
N ASN A 197 40.04 27.59 36.57
CA ASN A 197 40.57 26.22 36.54
C ASN A 197 39.58 25.23 37.18
N THR A 198 38.88 24.44 36.38
CA THR A 198 37.99 23.36 36.85
C THR A 198 38.30 22.03 36.16
N GLN A 199 38.94 21.15 36.91
CA GLN A 199 39.31 19.78 36.54
C GLN A 199 38.07 18.86 36.46
N PRO A 200 37.83 18.15 35.34
CA PRO A 200 36.78 17.14 35.26
C PRO A 200 37.06 15.96 36.22
N ALA A 201 36.03 15.48 36.92
CA ALA A 201 36.16 14.36 37.85
C ALA A 201 36.16 13.00 37.12
N THR A 202 37.06 12.10 37.53
CA THR A 202 37.13 10.73 37.02
C THR A 202 35.90 9.92 37.48
N PRO A 203 35.19 9.20 36.59
CA PRO A 203 34.10 8.31 37.00
C PRO A 203 34.64 7.09 37.78
N PRO A 204 33.95 6.62 38.83
CA PRO A 204 34.37 5.46 39.60
C PRO A 204 34.20 4.15 38.80
N ALA A 205 35.12 3.20 39.00
CA ALA A 205 35.12 1.92 38.30
C ALA A 205 33.93 1.03 38.73
N GLN A 206 33.25 0.43 37.74
CA GLN A 206 32.26 -0.62 37.99
C GLN A 206 32.96 -1.95 38.28
N THR A 207 32.63 -2.56 39.41
CA THR A 207 33.18 -3.87 39.84
C THR A 207 32.30 -5.02 39.34
N THR A 208 32.72 -5.67 38.26
CA THR A 208 32.02 -6.84 37.70
C THR A 208 32.06 -8.03 38.67
N PRO A 209 30.91 -8.62 39.07
CA PRO A 209 30.90 -9.87 39.83
C PRO A 209 31.29 -11.06 38.92
N PRO A 210 31.92 -12.12 39.46
CA PRO A 210 32.42 -13.22 38.66
C PRO A 210 31.31 -14.13 38.13
N ALA A 211 31.37 -14.47 36.83
CA ALA A 211 30.47 -15.44 36.22
C ALA A 211 30.73 -16.86 36.77
N GLN A 212 29.68 -17.53 37.25
CA GLN A 212 29.73 -18.93 37.64
C GLN A 212 29.30 -19.82 36.47
N ASN A 213 30.23 -20.62 35.94
CA ASN A 213 29.91 -21.62 34.92
C ASN A 213 29.16 -22.81 35.55
N PRO A 214 27.95 -23.18 35.06
CA PRO A 214 27.37 -24.48 35.36
C PRO A 214 28.17 -25.61 34.68
N PRO A 215 28.15 -26.84 35.22
CA PRO A 215 29.01 -27.93 34.74
C PRO A 215 28.55 -28.52 33.40
N VAL A 216 29.53 -28.99 32.61
CA VAL A 216 29.29 -29.75 31.37
C VAL A 216 28.72 -31.13 31.70
N ALA A 217 27.47 -31.38 31.32
CA ALA A 217 26.86 -32.69 31.37
C ALA A 217 27.27 -33.52 30.14
N GLN A 218 27.88 -34.69 30.36
CA GLN A 218 28.19 -35.67 29.32
C GLN A 218 27.00 -36.60 29.11
N ASN A 219 26.52 -36.74 27.87
CA ASN A 219 25.70 -37.88 27.41
C ASN A 219 25.90 -38.02 25.89
N THR A 220 26.71 -38.97 25.44
CA THR A 220 26.39 -40.40 25.17
C THR A 220 25.62 -40.62 23.86
N THR A 221 26.36 -41.14 22.89
CA THR A 221 25.94 -41.55 21.54
C THR A 221 25.03 -42.77 21.54
N PRO A 222 23.98 -42.79 20.69
CA PRO A 222 23.49 -43.97 20.01
C PRO A 222 23.66 -43.79 18.48
N THR A 223 24.68 -44.36 17.84
CA THR A 223 24.75 -45.77 17.37
C THR A 223 23.79 -46.03 16.21
N GLN A 224 24.35 -46.03 14.99
CA GLN A 224 23.64 -46.41 13.76
C GLN A 224 23.15 -47.86 13.84
N THR A 225 21.96 -48.14 13.30
CA THR A 225 21.44 -49.50 13.08
C THR A 225 20.70 -49.60 11.74
N THR A 226 21.45 -49.89 10.68
CA THR A 226 20.97 -50.79 9.61
C THR A 226 20.83 -52.20 10.20
N PRO A 227 19.91 -53.08 9.74
CA PRO A 227 19.95 -53.69 8.39
C PRO A 227 18.51 -54.02 7.87
N PRO A 228 18.26 -54.97 6.92
CA PRO A 228 19.15 -55.69 6.02
C PRO A 228 18.80 -55.61 4.51
N THR A 229 19.79 -55.93 3.68
CA THR A 229 19.61 -56.26 2.25
C THR A 229 19.02 -57.66 2.06
N GLN A 230 18.17 -57.88 1.05
CA GLN A 230 17.95 -59.21 0.44
C GLN A 230 18.23 -59.20 -1.08
N PRO A 231 18.51 -60.36 -1.72
CA PRO A 231 19.29 -60.39 -2.96
C PRO A 231 18.58 -60.95 -4.20
N GLY A 232 18.94 -60.43 -5.38
CA GLY A 232 18.77 -61.07 -6.69
C GLY A 232 17.35 -61.04 -7.31
N SER A 233 17.15 -61.39 -8.58
CA SER A 233 18.13 -61.62 -9.69
C SER A 233 17.42 -61.75 -11.05
N GLY A 234 18.08 -61.35 -12.15
CA GLY A 234 17.59 -61.39 -13.54
C GLY A 234 17.68 -59.99 -14.19
N GLN A 235 18.33 -59.70 -15.32
CA GLN A 235 18.54 -60.41 -16.61
C GLN A 235 17.22 -60.64 -17.37
N SER A 236 17.01 -60.21 -18.63
CA SER A 236 17.94 -59.74 -19.68
C SER A 236 17.34 -58.68 -20.64
N PRO A 237 18.15 -57.99 -21.47
CA PRO A 237 17.74 -57.00 -22.50
C PRO A 237 17.67 -57.63 -23.93
N PRO A 238 17.64 -56.85 -25.03
CA PRO A 238 16.59 -55.95 -25.54
C PRO A 238 15.97 -56.53 -26.85
N PRO A 239 15.30 -55.73 -27.71
CA PRO A 239 16.05 -55.17 -28.86
C PRO A 239 15.63 -53.73 -29.25
N ALA A 240 16.33 -53.16 -30.23
CA ALA A 240 16.08 -51.83 -30.79
C ALA A 240 15.51 -51.87 -32.22
N GLY A 241 15.00 -50.73 -32.70
CA GLY A 241 14.67 -50.49 -34.12
C GLY A 241 13.21 -50.08 -34.34
N GLY A 242 12.98 -48.92 -35.00
CA GLY A 242 11.62 -48.45 -35.28
C GLY A 242 11.50 -46.98 -35.66
N THR A 243 12.18 -46.53 -36.72
CA THR A 243 12.01 -45.17 -37.27
C THR A 243 10.84 -45.14 -38.27
N PRO A 244 9.78 -44.34 -38.06
CA PRO A 244 8.75 -44.10 -39.08
C PRO A 244 9.21 -43.03 -40.09
N PRO A 245 8.67 -43.02 -41.33
CA PRO A 245 9.19 -42.18 -42.41
C PRO A 245 8.65 -40.74 -42.39
N ALA A 246 9.45 -39.82 -42.94
CA ALA A 246 8.94 -38.52 -43.38
C ALA A 246 8.06 -38.70 -44.62
N VAL A 247 6.85 -38.14 -44.62
CA VAL A 247 5.94 -38.10 -45.78
C VAL A 247 5.74 -36.63 -46.17
N GLY A 248 6.32 -36.24 -47.30
CA GLY A 248 6.08 -34.93 -47.91
C GLY A 248 4.74 -34.91 -48.64
N GLY A 249 3.92 -33.88 -48.40
CA GLY A 249 2.62 -33.69 -49.04
C GLY A 249 2.49 -32.28 -49.62
N THR A 250 2.99 -32.07 -50.84
CA THR A 250 2.80 -30.80 -51.57
C THR A 250 1.40 -30.77 -52.20
N PRO A 251 0.54 -29.78 -51.91
CA PRO A 251 -0.74 -29.64 -52.61
C PRO A 251 -0.50 -29.20 -54.07
N PRO A 252 -1.28 -29.71 -55.04
CA PRO A 252 -1.07 -29.39 -56.46
C PRO A 252 -1.59 -28.00 -56.82
N ALA A 253 -0.90 -27.33 -57.74
CA ALA A 253 -1.45 -26.16 -58.42
C ALA A 253 -2.57 -26.59 -59.37
N VAL A 254 -3.72 -25.92 -59.31
CA VAL A 254 -4.84 -26.07 -60.26
C VAL A 254 -5.06 -24.73 -60.96
N ALA A 255 -5.30 -24.78 -62.27
CA ALA A 255 -5.28 -23.60 -63.13
C ALA A 255 -6.67 -23.00 -63.39
N GLY A 256 -6.66 -21.74 -63.82
CA GLY A 256 -7.58 -21.21 -64.84
C GLY A 256 -9.06 -21.09 -64.47
N GLY A 257 -9.45 -19.91 -63.97
CA GLY A 257 -10.85 -19.51 -63.84
C GLY A 257 -11.02 -18.00 -63.96
N THR A 258 -11.30 -17.51 -65.18
CA THR A 258 -11.55 -16.08 -65.45
C THR A 258 -13.05 -15.82 -65.61
N PRO A 259 -13.70 -15.04 -64.72
CA PRO A 259 -15.02 -14.47 -64.97
C PRO A 259 -14.89 -13.10 -65.67
N PRO A 260 -15.83 -12.71 -66.55
CA PRO A 260 -15.82 -11.42 -67.22
C PRO A 260 -16.56 -10.33 -66.43
N GLY A 261 -16.30 -9.06 -66.75
CA GLY A 261 -17.20 -7.94 -66.46
C GLY A 261 -16.59 -6.82 -65.62
N THR A 262 -16.14 -5.75 -66.28
CA THR A 262 -15.78 -4.47 -65.62
C THR A 262 -16.83 -3.41 -65.95
N PRO A 263 -17.74 -3.06 -65.03
CA PRO A 263 -18.69 -1.97 -65.22
C PRO A 263 -18.27 -0.71 -64.45
N GLY A 264 -17.88 0.35 -65.18
CA GLY A 264 -17.97 1.75 -64.75
C GLY A 264 -17.13 2.22 -63.55
N VAL A 265 -16.23 3.19 -63.79
CA VAL A 265 -15.68 4.06 -62.73
C VAL A 265 -16.50 5.35 -62.67
N PRO A 266 -17.22 5.63 -61.58
CA PRO A 266 -17.75 6.96 -61.28
C PRO A 266 -16.87 7.71 -60.26
N GLY A 267 -16.68 9.00 -60.50
CA GLY A 267 -16.14 10.05 -59.62
C GLY A 267 -15.40 9.64 -58.32
N GLY A 268 -14.09 9.88 -58.28
CA GLY A 268 -13.31 9.77 -57.04
C GLY A 268 -13.72 10.81 -56.00
N SER A 269 -14.46 10.38 -54.97
CA SER A 269 -14.64 11.15 -53.75
C SER A 269 -13.39 11.04 -52.89
N VAL A 270 -12.79 12.17 -52.50
CA VAL A 270 -11.60 12.20 -51.65
C VAL A 270 -12.01 11.78 -50.23
N ALA A 271 -11.78 10.52 -49.88
CA ALA A 271 -11.96 10.03 -48.52
C ALA A 271 -11.00 10.78 -47.58
N GLN A 272 -11.55 11.51 -46.61
CA GLN A 272 -10.76 12.16 -45.58
C GLN A 272 -9.98 11.10 -44.79
N GLY A 273 -8.70 11.37 -44.52
CA GLY A 273 -7.84 10.44 -43.79
C GLY A 273 -8.40 10.18 -42.39
N GLY A 274 -8.72 8.92 -42.10
CA GLY A 274 -9.14 8.51 -40.76
C GLY A 274 -8.03 8.82 -39.76
N THR A 275 -8.31 9.73 -38.82
CA THR A 275 -7.38 10.10 -37.76
C THR A 275 -7.05 8.87 -36.93
N VAL A 276 -5.80 8.41 -37.00
CA VAL A 276 -5.26 7.36 -36.13
C VAL A 276 -5.54 7.75 -34.68
N SER A 277 -6.10 6.83 -33.89
CA SER A 277 -6.55 7.09 -32.53
C SER A 277 -5.44 7.76 -31.71
N GLY A 278 -5.67 9.03 -31.33
CA GLY A 278 -4.70 9.81 -30.59
C GLY A 278 -4.38 9.16 -29.24
N VAL A 279 -3.10 9.12 -28.88
CA VAL A 279 -2.70 8.83 -27.51
C VAL A 279 -3.33 9.90 -26.62
N PRO A 280 -4.09 9.53 -25.56
CA PRO A 280 -4.77 10.52 -24.72
C PRO A 280 -3.75 11.48 -24.11
N SER A 281 -4.11 12.77 -24.11
CA SER A 281 -3.28 13.84 -23.57
C SER A 281 -2.94 13.59 -22.09
N THR A 282 -1.88 14.24 -21.59
CA THR A 282 -1.48 14.08 -20.18
C THR A 282 -2.64 14.45 -19.25
N GLN A 283 -3.29 15.60 -19.46
CA GLN A 283 -4.43 16.03 -18.64
C GLN A 283 -5.62 15.05 -18.66
N GLU A 284 -5.94 14.43 -19.80
CA GLU A 284 -6.99 13.38 -19.86
C GLU A 284 -6.57 12.10 -19.11
N ARG A 285 -5.27 11.81 -19.04
CA ARG A 285 -4.73 10.66 -18.30
C ARG A 285 -4.72 10.92 -16.80
N ASP A 286 -4.33 12.12 -16.41
CA ASP A 286 -4.29 12.59 -15.02
C ASP A 286 -5.71 12.65 -14.44
N GLN A 287 -6.67 13.21 -15.19
CA GLN A 287 -8.08 13.22 -14.78
C GLN A 287 -8.63 11.79 -14.66
N ARG A 288 -8.33 10.88 -15.60
CA ARG A 288 -8.74 9.46 -15.48
C ARG A 288 -8.12 8.76 -14.27
N LEU A 289 -6.88 9.11 -13.90
CA LEU A 289 -6.26 8.59 -12.68
C LEU A 289 -7.01 9.09 -11.45
N ILE A 290 -7.25 10.39 -11.33
CA ILE A 290 -8.03 11.01 -10.23
C ILE A 290 -9.44 10.40 -10.16
N ASP A 291 -10.12 10.26 -11.30
CA ASP A 291 -11.44 9.65 -11.40
C ASP A 291 -11.43 8.18 -10.95
N SER A 292 -10.37 7.42 -11.28
CA SER A 292 -10.20 6.02 -10.87
C SER A 292 -9.84 5.84 -9.39
N LEU A 293 -9.17 6.81 -8.77
CA LEU A 293 -8.91 6.81 -7.33
C LEU A 293 -10.20 7.14 -6.54
N ASN A 294 -11.02 8.06 -7.06
CA ASN A 294 -12.29 8.44 -6.44
C ASN A 294 -13.44 7.44 -6.70
N ASN A 295 -13.44 6.82 -7.89
CA ASN A 295 -14.45 5.87 -8.35
C ASN A 295 -13.73 4.63 -8.92
N PRO A 296 -13.21 3.73 -8.05
CA PRO A 296 -12.39 2.59 -8.47
C PRO A 296 -13.21 1.52 -9.19
N GLY A 297 -13.37 1.70 -10.50
CA GLY A 297 -13.75 0.64 -11.44
C GLY A 297 -12.55 -0.19 -11.89
N PHE A 298 -12.81 -1.18 -12.73
CA PHE A 298 -11.79 -2.02 -13.36
C PHE A 298 -12.14 -2.29 -14.83
N PHE A 299 -11.18 -2.82 -15.58
CA PHE A 299 -11.39 -3.35 -16.92
C PHE A 299 -11.05 -4.85 -16.94
N SER A 300 -12.01 -5.67 -17.36
CA SER A 300 -11.79 -7.10 -17.62
C SER A 300 -11.02 -7.30 -18.93
N VAL A 301 -9.74 -7.69 -18.82
CA VAL A 301 -8.91 -8.09 -19.97
C VAL A 301 -9.33 -9.49 -20.47
N ASN A 302 -9.73 -10.36 -19.54
CA ASN A 302 -10.41 -11.64 -19.77
C ASN A 302 -11.00 -12.12 -18.43
N GLU A 303 -11.71 -13.26 -18.44
CA GLU A 303 -12.41 -13.84 -17.29
C GLU A 303 -11.55 -14.00 -16.01
N THR A 304 -10.22 -14.05 -16.09
CA THR A 304 -9.32 -14.21 -14.93
C THR A 304 -8.31 -13.08 -14.77
N THR A 305 -8.41 -12.00 -15.55
CA THR A 305 -7.38 -10.95 -15.63
C THR A 305 -8.01 -9.58 -15.73
N ILE A 306 -7.66 -8.69 -14.81
CA ILE A 306 -8.15 -7.31 -14.80
C ILE A 306 -7.03 -6.27 -14.84
N ALA A 307 -7.39 -5.06 -15.27
CA ALA A 307 -6.54 -3.88 -15.35
C ALA A 307 -7.29 -2.65 -14.80
N ALA A 308 -6.58 -1.55 -14.54
CA ALA A 308 -7.21 -0.31 -14.08
C ALA A 308 -8.04 0.40 -15.18
N SER A 309 -7.71 0.15 -16.44
CA SER A 309 -8.46 0.62 -17.62
C SER A 309 -8.08 -0.21 -18.85
N SER A 310 -8.85 -0.08 -19.94
CA SER A 310 -8.62 -0.80 -21.20
C SER A 310 -7.29 -0.47 -21.90
N SER A 311 -6.61 0.60 -21.48
CA SER A 311 -5.29 1.01 -21.96
C SER A 311 -4.21 0.95 -20.87
N SER A 312 -4.51 0.37 -19.70
CA SER A 312 -3.51 0.22 -18.63
C SER A 312 -2.57 -0.95 -18.96
N PRO A 313 -1.24 -0.74 -18.94
CA PRO A 313 -0.26 -1.81 -19.21
C PRO A 313 -0.02 -2.72 -18.00
N TYR A 314 -0.84 -2.59 -16.95
CA TYR A 314 -0.65 -3.23 -15.65
C TYR A 314 -1.85 -4.13 -15.35
N HIS A 315 -1.60 -5.43 -15.19
CA HIS A 315 -2.65 -6.42 -14.99
C HIS A 315 -2.47 -7.20 -13.68
N VAL A 316 -3.59 -7.64 -13.11
CA VAL A 316 -3.65 -8.48 -11.90
C VAL A 316 -4.48 -9.74 -12.18
N GLN A 317 -4.01 -10.88 -11.68
CA GLN A 317 -4.76 -12.14 -11.59
C GLN A 317 -4.64 -12.70 -10.16
N VAL A 318 -5.66 -13.42 -9.70
CA VAL A 318 -5.62 -14.18 -8.44
C VAL A 318 -5.53 -15.67 -8.75
N LYS A 319 -4.60 -16.38 -8.11
CA LYS A 319 -4.52 -17.84 -8.17
C LYS A 319 -4.76 -18.46 -6.81
N VAL A 320 -5.63 -19.45 -6.74
CA VAL A 320 -6.03 -20.13 -5.50
C VAL A 320 -5.46 -21.55 -5.45
N LEU A 321 -5.02 -21.96 -4.27
CA LEU A 321 -4.71 -23.33 -3.90
C LEU A 321 -5.78 -23.77 -2.89
N ARG A 322 -6.87 -24.34 -3.41
CA ARG A 322 -8.01 -24.81 -2.62
C ARG A 322 -7.58 -25.87 -1.59
N ALA A 323 -8.29 -25.94 -0.46
CA ALA A 323 -8.02 -26.97 0.56
C ALA A 323 -8.06 -28.39 -0.04
N GLY A 324 -6.95 -29.12 0.08
CA GLY A 324 -6.78 -30.46 -0.49
C GLY A 324 -6.24 -30.53 -1.93
N SER A 325 -6.07 -29.40 -2.62
CA SER A 325 -5.37 -29.34 -3.91
C SER A 325 -3.84 -29.31 -3.73
N SER A 326 -3.12 -29.81 -4.73
CA SER A 326 -1.67 -29.61 -4.92
C SER A 326 -1.33 -28.41 -5.79
N ASP A 327 -2.27 -27.95 -6.62
CA ASP A 327 -2.03 -27.06 -7.76
C ASP A 327 -2.83 -25.77 -7.68
N TYR A 328 -2.22 -24.69 -8.17
CA TYR A 328 -2.76 -23.33 -8.15
C TYR A 328 -3.64 -23.05 -9.37
N GLU A 329 -4.96 -23.07 -9.18
CA GLU A 329 -5.98 -22.69 -10.16
C GLU A 329 -6.03 -21.16 -10.32
N THR A 330 -6.34 -20.66 -11.52
CA THR A 330 -6.57 -19.21 -11.71
C THR A 330 -8.06 -18.90 -11.48
N LEU A 331 -8.37 -17.96 -10.58
CA LEU A 331 -9.75 -17.60 -10.28
C LEU A 331 -10.38 -16.73 -11.36
N GLY A 332 -11.65 -17.01 -11.65
CA GLY A 332 -12.51 -16.09 -12.39
C GLY A 332 -12.77 -14.82 -11.57
N ILE A 333 -12.68 -13.67 -12.24
CA ILE A 333 -12.98 -12.34 -11.69
C ILE A 333 -14.24 -11.83 -12.40
N ARG A 334 -15.27 -11.50 -11.62
CA ARG A 334 -16.57 -11.00 -12.11
C ARG A 334 -16.87 -9.61 -11.56
N GLU A 335 -17.70 -8.85 -12.26
CA GLU A 335 -18.26 -7.60 -11.76
C GLU A 335 -19.37 -7.89 -10.73
N VAL A 336 -19.38 -7.18 -9.60
CA VAL A 336 -20.42 -7.26 -8.58
C VAL A 336 -20.79 -5.85 -8.10
N GLY A 337 -22.10 -5.55 -8.09
CA GLY A 337 -22.61 -4.25 -7.65
C GLY A 337 -22.15 -3.10 -8.54
N ASN A 338 -21.62 -2.04 -7.93
CA ASN A 338 -21.29 -0.78 -8.60
C ASN A 338 -19.94 -0.85 -9.35
N GLY A 339 -19.77 -1.75 -10.31
CA GLY A 339 -18.56 -1.84 -11.14
C GLY A 339 -17.32 -2.36 -10.41
N LEU A 340 -17.49 -3.12 -9.32
CA LEU A 340 -16.39 -3.60 -8.47
C LEU A 340 -15.97 -5.02 -8.87
N ALA A 341 -14.67 -5.27 -8.98
CA ALA A 341 -14.16 -6.61 -9.26
C ALA A 341 -14.31 -7.54 -8.06
N PHE A 342 -14.72 -8.79 -8.30
CA PHE A 342 -14.88 -9.81 -7.28
C PHE A 342 -14.29 -11.17 -7.72
N CYS A 343 -13.55 -11.85 -6.84
CA CYS A 343 -13.12 -13.24 -7.02
C CYS A 343 -13.53 -14.15 -5.85
N ASP A 344 -13.86 -15.41 -6.14
CA ASP A 344 -14.54 -16.30 -5.19
C ASP A 344 -13.56 -17.15 -4.34
N LEU A 345 -12.80 -16.48 -3.46
CA LEU A 345 -12.05 -17.12 -2.37
C LEU A 345 -12.99 -17.51 -1.21
N LYS A 346 -12.63 -18.57 -0.48
CA LYS A 346 -13.34 -19.08 0.72
C LYS A 346 -12.38 -19.19 1.90
N GLU A 347 -12.92 -19.24 3.12
CA GLU A 347 -12.14 -19.52 4.32
C GLU A 347 -11.37 -20.85 4.18
N GLY A 348 -10.10 -20.85 4.57
CA GLY A 348 -9.18 -21.97 4.37
C GLY A 348 -8.47 -22.02 3.01
N ASP A 349 -8.88 -21.21 2.03
CA ASP A 349 -8.13 -21.07 0.77
C ASP A 349 -6.80 -20.35 0.99
N ARG A 350 -5.76 -20.88 0.35
CA ARG A 350 -4.48 -20.18 0.16
C ARG A 350 -4.43 -19.59 -1.23
N TYR A 351 -3.75 -18.46 -1.43
CA TYR A 351 -3.70 -17.80 -2.73
C TYR A 351 -2.39 -17.05 -2.99
N SER A 352 -2.15 -16.76 -4.27
CA SER A 352 -1.04 -15.97 -4.77
C SER A 352 -1.55 -14.95 -5.78
N ILE A 353 -0.89 -13.79 -5.85
CA ILE A 353 -1.24 -12.72 -6.77
C ILE A 353 -0.24 -12.73 -7.93
N ILE A 354 -0.74 -12.79 -9.16
CA ILE A 354 0.07 -12.59 -10.36
C ILE A 354 -0.05 -11.13 -10.76
N VAL A 355 1.10 -10.47 -10.92
CA VAL A 355 1.18 -9.07 -11.35
C VAL A 355 1.99 -9.00 -12.63
N THR A 356 1.35 -8.53 -13.71
CA THR A 356 1.96 -8.42 -15.04
C THR A 356 2.19 -6.96 -15.41
N ASN A 357 3.39 -6.67 -15.89
CA ASN A 357 3.76 -5.39 -16.48
C ASN A 357 4.06 -5.57 -17.98
N THR A 358 3.29 -4.90 -18.83
CA THR A 358 3.55 -4.83 -20.28
C THR A 358 4.31 -3.57 -20.68
N ALA A 359 4.47 -2.59 -19.79
CA ALA A 359 5.11 -1.31 -20.07
C ALA A 359 6.63 -1.46 -20.25
N PRO A 360 7.30 -0.61 -21.07
CA PRO A 360 8.73 -0.71 -21.37
C PRO A 360 9.65 -0.20 -20.25
N HIS A 361 9.13 -0.07 -19.02
CA HIS A 361 9.84 0.43 -17.84
C HIS A 361 9.49 -0.40 -16.61
N ASP A 362 10.42 -0.49 -15.66
CA ASP A 362 10.21 -1.15 -14.38
C ASP A 362 9.16 -0.39 -13.54
N VAL A 363 8.39 -1.11 -12.72
CA VAL A 363 7.44 -0.52 -11.76
C VAL A 363 7.58 -1.11 -10.37
N GLY A 364 7.32 -0.28 -9.36
CA GLY A 364 7.11 -0.70 -7.98
C GLY A 364 5.64 -1.00 -7.76
N VAL A 365 5.30 -2.12 -7.12
CA VAL A 365 3.91 -2.49 -6.83
C VAL A 365 3.70 -2.60 -5.34
N GLU A 366 2.93 -1.65 -4.82
CA GLU A 366 2.40 -1.66 -3.47
C GLU A 366 1.20 -2.63 -3.45
N LEU A 367 1.48 -3.91 -3.19
CA LEU A 367 0.45 -4.94 -3.03
C LEU A 367 -0.03 -4.94 -1.58
N MET A 368 -1.28 -4.55 -1.43
CA MET A 368 -1.99 -4.27 -0.19
C MET A 368 -3.18 -5.22 -0.08
N ILE A 369 -3.02 -6.33 0.64
CA ILE A 369 -4.16 -7.21 0.94
C ILE A 369 -4.91 -6.58 2.10
N ASP A 370 -6.23 -6.38 1.99
CA ASP A 370 -7.17 -5.52 2.76
C ASP A 370 -6.56 -4.21 3.32
N GLY A 371 -5.47 -3.77 2.69
CA GLY A 371 -4.65 -2.60 3.01
C GLY A 371 -3.30 -2.83 3.73
N ILE A 372 -2.97 -3.98 4.35
CA ILE A 372 -1.59 -4.14 4.93
C ILE A 372 -0.69 -4.49 3.76
N ASN A 373 0.47 -3.86 3.77
CA ASN A 373 1.48 -4.07 2.76
C ASN A 373 2.06 -5.47 2.84
N SER A 374 2.18 -6.16 1.71
CA SER A 374 2.76 -7.50 1.62
C SER A 374 4.25 -7.58 2.01
N LEU A 375 4.94 -6.45 2.18
CA LEU A 375 6.30 -6.36 2.76
C LEU A 375 6.32 -5.84 4.22
N HIS A 376 5.16 -5.61 4.86
CA HIS A 376 5.09 -5.06 6.22
C HIS A 376 5.80 -5.92 7.29
N LEU A 377 5.92 -7.22 7.02
CA LEU A 377 6.51 -8.22 7.91
C LEU A 377 7.99 -8.52 7.56
N SER A 378 8.60 -7.69 6.71
CA SER A 378 9.97 -7.84 6.23
C SER A 378 11.00 -7.53 7.31
N GLU A 379 11.90 -8.47 7.55
CA GLU A 379 13.12 -8.31 8.35
C GLU A 379 14.26 -7.68 7.53
N VAL A 380 14.13 -7.61 6.20
CA VAL A 380 15.10 -6.95 5.31
C VAL A 380 14.91 -5.42 5.40
N PRO A 381 15.93 -4.64 5.80
CA PRO A 381 15.81 -3.18 5.92
C PRO A 381 15.48 -2.50 4.58
N GLY A 382 14.65 -1.45 4.62
CA GLY A 382 14.17 -0.72 3.45
C GLY A 382 12.95 -1.33 2.74
N PHE A 383 12.62 -2.60 2.98
CA PHE A 383 11.49 -3.26 2.31
C PHE A 383 10.14 -2.87 2.93
N ALA A 384 10.04 -2.80 4.25
CA ALA A 384 8.82 -2.37 4.94
C ALA A 384 8.57 -0.86 4.74
N GLU A 385 9.64 -0.06 4.62
CA GLU A 385 9.61 1.38 4.44
C GLU A 385 9.26 1.81 3.01
N THR A 386 9.65 1.02 2.00
CA THR A 386 9.27 1.25 0.59
C THR A 386 7.92 0.61 0.24
N GLY A 387 7.63 -0.58 0.78
CA GLY A 387 6.38 -1.32 0.61
C GLY A 387 6.10 -1.79 -0.83
N LYS A 388 7.11 -1.88 -1.70
CA LYS A 388 6.91 -2.06 -3.15
C LYS A 388 7.72 -3.22 -3.72
N TRP A 389 7.03 -4.16 -4.35
CA TRP A 389 7.64 -5.24 -5.14
C TRP A 389 8.14 -4.69 -6.48
N LEU A 390 9.31 -5.14 -6.95
CA LEU A 390 9.80 -4.76 -8.28
C LEU A 390 9.24 -5.68 -9.36
N ILE A 391 8.44 -5.12 -10.27
CA ILE A 391 7.98 -5.80 -11.49
C ILE A 391 8.74 -5.19 -12.67
N ARG A 392 9.57 -5.99 -13.34
CA ARG A 392 10.41 -5.51 -14.45
C ARG A 392 9.56 -5.05 -15.64
N GLY A 393 10.10 -4.13 -16.45
CA GLY A 393 9.49 -3.72 -17.71
C GLY A 393 9.59 -4.80 -18.80
N THR A 394 8.84 -4.62 -19.89
CA THR A 394 9.15 -5.30 -21.15
C THR A 394 10.49 -4.80 -21.69
N ASN A 395 11.34 -5.73 -22.14
CA ASN A 395 12.62 -5.36 -22.77
C ASN A 395 12.35 -4.45 -23.98
N ALA A 396 13.20 -3.43 -24.17
CA ALA A 396 13.02 -2.35 -25.17
C ALA A 396 12.77 -2.83 -26.62
N ASN A 397 13.10 -4.07 -26.96
CA ASN A 397 12.82 -4.72 -28.24
C ASN A 397 11.36 -5.22 -28.37
N GLY A 398 10.41 -4.68 -27.59
CA GLY A 398 9.03 -5.18 -27.54
C GLY A 398 8.91 -6.58 -26.94
N GLY A 399 9.67 -6.85 -25.87
CA GLY A 399 9.77 -8.19 -25.26
C GLY A 399 8.47 -8.72 -24.65
N VAL A 400 8.46 -10.02 -24.36
CA VAL A 400 7.36 -10.70 -23.65
C VAL A 400 7.06 -9.99 -22.31
N PRO A 401 5.77 -9.73 -21.97
CA PRO A 401 5.38 -9.14 -20.69
C PRO A 401 5.99 -9.84 -19.49
N TYR A 402 6.60 -9.08 -18.59
CA TYR A 402 7.12 -9.62 -17.34
C TYR A 402 5.97 -9.83 -16.37
N SER A 403 5.89 -11.00 -15.76
CA SER A 403 4.89 -11.33 -14.74
C SER A 403 5.59 -11.89 -13.52
N ALA A 404 5.38 -11.26 -12.36
CA ALA A 404 5.80 -11.80 -11.07
C ALA A 404 4.63 -12.53 -10.41
N ARG A 405 4.97 -13.52 -9.58
CA ARG A 405 4.04 -14.19 -8.68
C ARG A 405 4.43 -13.80 -7.25
N ILE A 406 3.46 -13.30 -6.49
CA ILE A 406 3.62 -12.93 -5.08
C ILE A 406 2.77 -13.91 -4.27
N ASP A 407 3.44 -14.83 -3.59
CA ASP A 407 2.81 -15.95 -2.88
C ASP A 407 2.30 -15.61 -1.48
N GLY A 408 2.68 -14.46 -0.94
CA GLY A 408 2.41 -14.16 0.46
C GLY A 408 3.13 -12.93 1.00
N TRP A 409 3.14 -12.84 2.32
CA TRP A 409 3.86 -11.83 3.09
C TRP A 409 5.34 -12.13 3.10
N TYR A 410 6.13 -11.19 2.59
CA TYR A 410 7.58 -11.31 2.61
C TYR A 410 8.11 -11.09 4.03
N ARG A 411 8.92 -12.03 4.52
CA ARG A 411 9.70 -11.87 5.75
C ARG A 411 11.18 -11.68 5.43
N ASN A 412 11.77 -12.62 4.71
CA ASN A 412 13.19 -12.59 4.31
C ASN A 412 13.40 -13.47 3.06
N PRO A 413 14.60 -13.53 2.44
CA PRO A 413 14.81 -14.25 1.19
C PRO A 413 14.53 -15.77 1.24
N GLU A 414 14.45 -16.35 2.43
CA GLU A 414 14.22 -17.78 2.67
C GLU A 414 12.78 -18.07 3.14
N GLN A 415 12.03 -17.05 3.58
CA GLN A 415 10.73 -17.20 4.24
C GLN A 415 9.68 -16.21 3.71
N VAL A 416 8.61 -16.78 3.17
CA VAL A 416 7.36 -16.07 2.82
C VAL A 416 6.21 -16.76 3.55
N TYR A 417 5.31 -16.00 4.17
CA TYR A 417 4.07 -16.54 4.75
C TYR A 417 2.97 -16.51 3.70
N GLU A 418 2.43 -17.66 3.26
CA GLU A 418 1.38 -17.72 2.23
C GLU A 418 0.20 -16.78 2.54
N PHE A 419 -0.43 -16.17 1.52
CA PHE A 419 -1.74 -15.52 1.75
C PHE A 419 -2.79 -16.61 2.00
N GLN A 420 -3.56 -16.46 3.09
CA GLN A 420 -4.62 -17.39 3.46
C GLN A 420 -5.86 -16.60 3.90
N VAL A 421 -7.04 -17.02 3.46
CA VAL A 421 -8.31 -16.50 3.99
C VAL A 421 -8.65 -17.25 5.27
N THR A 422 -8.89 -16.50 6.35
CA THR A 422 -9.09 -17.03 7.71
C THR A 422 -10.09 -16.16 8.48
N SER A 423 -10.56 -16.64 9.63
CA SER A 423 -11.45 -15.89 10.52
C SER A 423 -10.83 -14.57 11.02
N GLU A 424 -11.65 -13.54 11.30
CA GLU A 424 -11.15 -12.22 11.74
C GLU A 424 -10.24 -12.28 12.98
N PRO A 425 -10.51 -13.07 14.04
CA PRO A 425 -9.58 -13.27 15.16
C PRO A 425 -8.15 -13.70 14.77
N ASP A 426 -8.01 -14.46 13.67
CA ASP A 426 -6.73 -14.99 13.18
C ASP A 426 -6.05 -14.07 12.15
N ALA A 427 -6.71 -12.98 11.74
CA ALA A 427 -6.15 -12.02 10.79
C ALA A 427 -5.04 -11.17 11.43
N VAL A 428 -4.03 -10.82 10.65
CA VAL A 428 -2.88 -9.97 11.07
C VAL A 428 -3.23 -8.47 11.00
N ALA A 429 -4.40 -8.12 10.47
CA ALA A 429 -5.05 -6.85 10.83
C ALA A 429 -5.27 -6.82 12.34
N THR A 430 -5.99 -7.81 12.86
CA THR A 430 -6.31 -8.02 14.27
C THR A 430 -5.06 -8.21 15.12
N ALA A 431 -4.11 -9.05 14.69
CA ALA A 431 -2.86 -9.29 15.42
C ALA A 431 -1.92 -8.07 15.48
N LEU A 432 -2.11 -7.07 14.62
CA LEU A 432 -1.39 -5.79 14.64
C LEU A 432 -2.27 -4.60 15.09
N GLY A 433 -3.50 -4.86 15.58
CA GLY A 433 -4.41 -3.83 16.09
C GLY A 433 -5.04 -2.92 15.04
N PHE A 434 -4.98 -3.25 13.75
CA PHE A 434 -5.64 -2.47 12.70
C PHE A 434 -7.12 -2.84 12.56
N PRO A 435 -8.04 -1.87 12.47
CA PRO A 435 -9.44 -2.14 12.16
C PRO A 435 -9.55 -2.70 10.75
N ALA A 436 -10.04 -3.94 10.62
CA ALA A 436 -9.91 -4.72 9.40
C ALA A 436 -10.89 -4.28 8.30
N LYS A 437 -10.37 -4.02 7.09
CA LYS A 437 -11.18 -3.73 5.88
C LYS A 437 -11.47 -5.01 5.07
N ILE A 438 -11.84 -6.08 5.78
CA ILE A 438 -11.75 -7.48 5.33
C ILE A 438 -12.20 -7.70 3.88
N GLY A 439 -11.41 -8.43 3.10
CA GLY A 439 -11.83 -8.97 1.81
C GLY A 439 -11.52 -8.10 0.58
N THR A 440 -10.41 -7.36 0.54
CA THR A 440 -10.03 -6.47 -0.58
C THR A 440 -8.53 -6.55 -0.94
N ILE A 441 -8.16 -7.27 -2.00
CA ILE A 441 -6.81 -7.23 -2.58
C ILE A 441 -6.66 -5.94 -3.40
N THR A 442 -5.67 -5.10 -3.12
CA THR A 442 -5.36 -3.90 -3.93
C THR A 442 -3.90 -3.89 -4.36
N ALA A 443 -3.62 -3.69 -5.64
CA ALA A 443 -2.29 -3.51 -6.19
C ALA A 443 -2.16 -2.11 -6.80
N THR A 444 -1.31 -1.27 -6.21
CA THR A 444 -1.04 0.09 -6.70
C THR A 444 0.35 0.15 -7.32
N PHE A 445 0.43 0.64 -8.55
CA PHE A 445 1.63 0.64 -9.40
C PHE A 445 2.29 2.02 -9.37
N TYR A 446 3.61 2.06 -9.26
CA TYR A 446 4.45 3.27 -9.17
C TYR A 446 5.59 3.13 -10.18
N GLY A 447 6.11 4.25 -10.72
CA GLY A 447 7.30 4.18 -11.57
C GLY A 447 8.50 3.59 -10.81
N ALA A 448 9.38 2.85 -11.48
CA ALA A 448 10.66 2.44 -10.90
C ALA A 448 11.81 2.64 -11.90
N TRP A 449 12.94 3.16 -11.40
CA TRP A 449 14.14 3.40 -12.21
C TRP A 449 15.40 3.14 -11.38
N LYS A 450 16.56 2.99 -12.03
CA LYS A 450 17.84 2.79 -11.33
C LYS A 450 18.37 4.11 -10.79
N GLU A 451 19.21 4.01 -9.78
CA GLU A 451 20.02 5.12 -9.27
C GLU A 451 20.88 5.68 -10.42
N GLY A 452 20.70 6.97 -10.76
CA GLY A 452 21.36 7.62 -11.91
C GLY A 452 20.59 7.59 -13.24
N GLU A 453 19.49 6.83 -13.35
CA GLU A 453 18.56 6.99 -14.48
C GLU A 453 17.65 8.21 -14.26
N PRO A 454 17.24 8.92 -15.33
CA PRO A 454 16.35 10.08 -15.20
C PRO A 454 15.00 9.65 -14.61
N VAL A 455 14.43 10.51 -13.75
CA VAL A 455 13.08 10.32 -13.19
C VAL A 455 12.09 10.08 -14.32
N HIS A 456 11.24 9.05 -14.17
CA HIS A 456 10.28 8.68 -15.20
C HIS A 456 9.40 9.89 -15.57
N PRO A 457 9.21 10.25 -16.86
CA PRO A 457 8.56 11.52 -17.24
C PRO A 457 7.15 11.71 -16.66
N LEU A 458 6.40 10.62 -16.47
CA LEU A 458 5.07 10.63 -15.85
C LEU A 458 5.13 10.92 -14.34
N GLU A 459 6.15 10.45 -13.63
CA GLU A 459 6.35 10.74 -12.20
C GLU A 459 6.67 12.22 -11.99
N ALA A 460 7.52 12.80 -12.85
CA ALA A 460 7.84 14.24 -12.83
C ALA A 460 6.63 15.13 -13.15
N GLN A 461 5.64 14.62 -13.89
CA GLN A 461 4.38 15.29 -14.17
C GLN A 461 3.40 15.20 -12.99
N LEU A 462 3.20 14.00 -12.44
CA LEU A 462 2.32 13.77 -11.28
C LEU A 462 2.81 14.50 -10.02
N ALA A 463 4.13 14.59 -9.82
CA ALA A 463 4.75 15.33 -8.72
C ALA A 463 4.55 16.85 -8.77
N ALA A 464 4.16 17.40 -9.92
CA ALA A 464 3.75 18.80 -10.02
C ALA A 464 2.26 19.02 -9.68
N GLN A 465 1.49 17.96 -9.43
CA GLN A 465 0.02 18.02 -9.31
C GLN A 465 -0.55 17.53 -7.96
N LEU A 466 -0.09 16.39 -7.43
CA LEU A 466 -0.95 15.56 -6.55
C LEU A 466 -0.64 15.58 -5.03
N GLY A 467 0.62 15.53 -4.60
CA GLY A 467 0.95 15.27 -3.19
C GLY A 467 0.82 13.79 -2.79
N ALA A 468 1.00 13.46 -1.49
CA ALA A 468 1.28 12.08 -1.04
C ALA A 468 0.36 11.53 0.08
N ALA A 469 -0.02 10.24 0.01
CA ALA A 469 -0.94 9.52 0.93
C ALA A 469 -0.58 8.00 1.14
N ARG A 470 -1.15 7.28 2.15
CA ARG A 470 -0.76 5.89 2.59
C ARG A 470 -1.81 5.03 3.42
N GLY A 471 -2.00 3.70 3.15
CA GLY A 471 -2.07 2.55 4.16
C GLY A 471 -3.37 1.79 4.72
N LEU A 472 -3.22 0.46 5.05
CA LEU A 472 -3.79 -0.48 6.14
C LEU A 472 -5.16 -1.26 5.99
N GLY A 473 -5.42 -2.59 6.33
CA GLY A 473 -4.68 -3.74 7.00
C GLY A 473 -5.28 -5.24 6.99
N THR A 474 -4.46 -6.37 6.99
CA THR A 474 -4.82 -7.88 6.79
C THR A 474 -3.83 -9.00 7.32
N GLY A 475 -4.10 -10.32 7.08
CA GLY A 475 -3.54 -11.60 7.67
C GLY A 475 -2.58 -12.60 6.94
N GLN A 476 -1.69 -13.24 7.74
CA GLN A 476 -0.66 -14.27 7.41
C GLN A 476 -1.17 -15.73 7.37
N GLY A 477 -0.52 -16.57 6.55
CA GLY A 477 -0.61 -18.04 6.57
C GLY A 477 0.74 -18.74 6.84
N ALA A 478 0.92 -19.96 6.33
CA ALA A 478 2.09 -20.82 6.63
C ALA A 478 3.41 -20.37 5.95
N VAL A 479 4.55 -20.67 6.56
CA VAL A 479 5.89 -20.38 5.99
C VAL A 479 6.22 -21.35 4.85
N ILE A 480 6.53 -20.79 3.68
CA ILE A 480 7.10 -21.51 2.53
C ILE A 480 8.52 -21.01 2.20
N GLY A 481 9.34 -21.92 1.69
CA GLY A 481 10.67 -21.62 1.18
C GLY A 481 10.60 -21.08 -0.25
N SER A 482 11.03 -19.84 -0.45
CA SER A 482 11.10 -19.18 -1.76
C SER A 482 12.54 -18.82 -2.14
N ARG A 483 12.75 -18.20 -3.31
CA ARG A 483 14.02 -17.58 -3.73
C ARG A 483 13.74 -16.26 -4.42
N SER A 484 14.09 -15.14 -3.76
CA SER A 484 13.90 -13.79 -4.28
C SER A 484 15.21 -13.15 -4.73
N GLU A 485 15.20 -12.44 -5.87
CA GLU A 485 16.33 -11.62 -6.33
C GLU A 485 16.19 -10.19 -5.80
N ILE A 486 17.08 -9.75 -4.91
CA ILE A 486 17.06 -8.36 -4.40
C ILE A 486 17.67 -7.43 -5.44
N SER A 487 16.90 -6.44 -5.91
CA SER A 487 17.30 -5.42 -6.88
C SER A 487 17.02 -4.02 -6.33
N ARG A 488 18.04 -3.15 -6.26
CA ARG A 488 17.84 -1.74 -5.89
C ARG A 488 17.15 -0.96 -7.02
N ARG A 489 16.16 -0.15 -6.67
CA ARG A 489 15.50 0.86 -7.51
C ARG A 489 15.14 2.09 -6.67
N ILE A 490 14.96 3.21 -7.35
CA ILE A 490 14.18 4.34 -6.83
C ILE A 490 12.73 4.10 -7.28
N PHE A 491 11.78 4.29 -6.36
CA PHE A 491 10.35 4.20 -6.64
C PHE A 491 9.73 5.59 -6.72
N GLY A 492 8.76 5.74 -7.59
CA GLY A 492 7.86 6.89 -7.64
C GLY A 492 7.02 7.03 -6.37
N THR A 493 6.61 8.26 -6.10
CA THR A 493 5.68 8.62 -5.03
C THR A 493 4.22 8.62 -5.50
N HIS A 494 3.99 8.73 -6.81
CA HIS A 494 2.64 8.84 -7.38
C HIS A 494 2.17 7.52 -8.03
N PRO A 495 0.89 7.15 -7.86
CA PRO A 495 0.34 5.96 -8.47
C PRO A 495 0.16 6.15 -9.99
N LEU A 496 0.70 5.25 -10.79
CA LEU A 496 0.47 5.17 -12.23
C LEU A 496 -0.86 4.45 -12.56
N ALA A 497 -1.29 3.56 -11.66
CA ALA A 497 -2.56 2.86 -11.68
C ALA A 497 -2.84 2.24 -10.29
N SER A 498 -4.10 1.96 -9.97
CA SER A 498 -4.47 1.05 -8.90
C SER A 498 -5.51 0.06 -9.38
N VAL A 499 -5.44 -1.18 -8.91
CA VAL A 499 -6.34 -2.28 -9.27
C VAL A 499 -6.80 -2.96 -7.99
N SER A 500 -8.11 -3.01 -7.75
CA SER A 500 -8.70 -3.54 -6.52
C SER A 500 -9.68 -4.68 -6.83
N ILE A 501 -9.58 -5.78 -6.09
CA ILE A 501 -10.39 -7.01 -6.20
C ILE A 501 -10.95 -7.35 -4.83
N ARG A 502 -12.26 -7.41 -4.71
CA ARG A 502 -12.94 -7.92 -3.52
C ARG A 502 -12.96 -9.45 -3.54
N TYR A 503 -12.85 -10.06 -2.37
CA TYR A 503 -12.93 -11.51 -2.22
C TYR A 503 -13.79 -11.97 -1.04
N VAL A 504 -14.13 -11.07 -0.11
CA VAL A 504 -15.35 -11.20 0.69
C VAL A 504 -16.40 -10.31 0.06
N ASN A 505 -17.47 -10.93 -0.44
CA ASN A 505 -18.70 -10.22 -0.72
C ASN A 505 -19.51 -10.28 0.57
N PRO A 506 -19.89 -9.15 1.19
CA PRO A 506 -20.92 -9.21 2.22
C PRO A 506 -22.16 -9.82 1.58
N ASP A 507 -22.84 -10.73 2.27
CA ASP A 507 -24.15 -11.19 1.80
C ASP A 507 -25.02 -9.95 1.54
N PRO A 508 -25.75 -9.89 0.41
CA PRO A 508 -26.67 -8.78 0.17
C PRO A 508 -27.61 -8.70 1.37
N PRO A 509 -27.89 -7.49 1.89
CA PRO A 509 -28.69 -7.34 3.11
C PRO A 509 -29.99 -8.10 2.92
N VAL A 510 -30.18 -9.18 3.70
CA VAL A 510 -31.31 -10.09 3.56
C VAL A 510 -32.57 -9.25 3.57
N ASP A 511 -33.29 -9.21 2.45
CA ASP A 511 -34.41 -8.30 2.22
C ASP A 511 -35.30 -8.29 3.46
N LEU A 512 -35.20 -7.22 4.25
CA LEU A 512 -35.97 -7.10 5.48
C LEU A 512 -37.44 -7.21 5.06
N PRO A 513 -38.20 -8.16 5.60
CA PRO A 513 -39.53 -8.47 5.10
C PRO A 513 -40.33 -7.17 5.12
N ILE A 514 -40.71 -6.69 3.94
CA ILE A 514 -41.40 -5.42 3.77
C ILE A 514 -42.71 -5.55 4.55
N GLU A 515 -42.74 -4.99 5.77
CA GLU A 515 -43.92 -5.06 6.61
C GLU A 515 -45.06 -4.42 5.83
N ALA A 516 -46.12 -5.19 5.61
CA ALA A 516 -47.20 -4.81 4.74
C ALA A 516 -47.94 -3.63 5.36
N ALA A 517 -47.59 -2.42 4.91
CA ALA A 517 -48.24 -1.17 5.30
C ALA A 517 -49.72 -1.21 4.89
N ASN A 518 -50.57 -1.46 5.89
CA ASN A 518 -52.03 -1.39 5.84
C ASN A 518 -52.50 -0.12 6.54
#